data_AF-A0A0P4WC57-F1
#
_entry.id   AF-A0A0P4WC57-F1
#
_cell.length_a   1.000
_cell.length_b   1.000
_cell.length_c   1.000
_cell.angle_alpha   90.00
_cell.angle_beta   90.00
_cell.angle_gamma   90.00
#
_symmetry.space_group_name_H-M   'P 1'
#
loop_
_entity.id
_entity.type
_entity.pdbx_description
1 polymer ?
#
loop_
_entity_poly.entity_id
_entity_poly.type
_entity_poly.pdbx_seq_one_letter_code
_entity_poly.pdbx_strand_id
1 'polypeptide(L)'
;MKIFGEPERALTPSQYQGIHLPDRDQAPPRPPLPGGEKAPPPRPPPPETDDEEETKMFSEVPQPNQPIMMAAHGLHQEVKQWSSRDNEIIAAAKKMALLMAQLSQLVRGEGGTKKDLIACAKAIAEASEEVTQLAKDLARECTDKRMRTNLLQVCERIPTIGTQLKILSTVKATMLGAQGSEEDQEATEMLVGNAQNLMQSVKETVRAAEAASIKIRTDAGIRLRWVRKQPWYQY
;
A
#
# COMPACT_ATOMS: atom_id res chain seq x y z
N MET A 1 -65.91 7.07 -20.76
CA MET A 1 -66.63 5.77 -20.84
C MET A 1 -65.85 4.84 -21.77
N LYS A 2 -65.95 3.54 -21.54
CA LYS A 2 -64.98 2.44 -21.80
C LYS A 2 -64.64 2.19 -23.29
N ILE A 3 -63.36 1.99 -23.65
CA ILE A 3 -62.61 0.73 -23.97
C ILE A 3 -63.31 -0.21 -24.95
N PHE A 4 -62.65 -0.57 -26.08
CA PHE A 4 -62.40 -1.94 -26.54
C PHE A 4 -61.37 -1.91 -27.70
N GLY A 5 -60.10 -2.16 -27.39
CA GLY A 5 -59.09 -2.57 -28.36
C GLY A 5 -59.16 -4.10 -28.52
N GLU A 6 -59.09 -4.58 -29.76
CA GLU A 6 -59.04 -6.00 -30.07
C GLU A 6 -57.79 -6.68 -29.48
N PRO A 7 -57.87 -7.97 -29.10
CA PRO A 7 -56.74 -8.71 -28.59
C PRO A 7 -55.74 -9.02 -29.71
N GLU A 8 -54.47 -8.70 -29.47
CA GLU A 8 -53.34 -9.06 -30.31
C GLU A 8 -53.27 -10.59 -30.44
N ARG A 9 -53.50 -11.09 -31.67
CA ARG A 9 -53.44 -12.53 -31.96
C ARG A 9 -52.01 -13.02 -31.74
N ALA A 10 -51.82 -13.94 -30.80
CA ALA A 10 -50.57 -14.66 -30.65
C ALA A 10 -50.24 -15.43 -31.95
N LEU A 11 -49.04 -15.20 -32.48
CA LEU A 11 -48.51 -15.89 -33.65
C LEU A 11 -48.32 -17.38 -33.33
N THR A 12 -48.65 -18.26 -34.28
CA THR A 12 -48.58 -19.72 -34.09
C THR A 12 -47.13 -20.22 -34.18
N PRO A 13 -46.79 -21.37 -33.55
CA PRO A 13 -45.42 -21.87 -33.46
C PRO A 13 -44.71 -22.12 -34.81
N SER A 14 -45.46 -22.22 -35.92
CA SER A 14 -44.91 -22.48 -37.26
C SER A 14 -44.36 -21.24 -37.97
N GLN A 15 -44.50 -20.04 -37.39
CA GLN A 15 -43.96 -18.79 -37.95
C GLN A 15 -42.55 -18.44 -37.46
N TYR A 16 -41.99 -19.21 -36.51
CA TYR A 16 -40.65 -18.98 -35.95
C TYR A 16 -39.51 -19.63 -36.74
N GLN A 17 -39.78 -20.40 -37.81
CA GLN A 17 -38.76 -21.19 -38.51
C GLN A 17 -37.90 -20.41 -39.52
N GLY A 18 -37.98 -19.07 -39.56
CA GLY A 18 -37.22 -18.24 -40.51
C GLY A 18 -36.23 -17.26 -39.89
N ILE A 19 -36.15 -17.13 -38.57
CA ILE A 19 -35.30 -16.10 -37.94
C ILE A 19 -33.96 -16.73 -37.54
N HIS A 20 -33.03 -16.76 -38.49
CA HIS A 20 -31.64 -17.03 -38.18
C HIS A 20 -31.08 -15.81 -37.42
N LEU A 21 -30.98 -15.91 -36.09
CA LEU A 21 -30.21 -14.97 -35.30
C LEU A 21 -28.75 -15.06 -35.77
N PRO A 22 -28.09 -13.95 -36.15
CA PRO A 22 -26.66 -13.98 -36.42
C PRO A 22 -25.93 -14.26 -35.11
N ASP A 23 -24.98 -15.17 -35.19
CA ASP A 23 -24.12 -15.62 -34.09
C ASP A 23 -23.48 -14.41 -33.38
N ARG A 24 -23.71 -14.28 -32.07
CA ARG A 24 -23.30 -13.09 -31.28
C ARG A 24 -21.89 -13.18 -30.70
N ASP A 25 -21.11 -14.21 -31.06
CA ASP A 25 -19.77 -14.45 -30.51
C ASP A 25 -18.59 -13.99 -31.39
N GLN A 26 -18.81 -13.14 -32.39
CA GLN A 26 -17.70 -12.50 -33.12
C GLN A 26 -17.76 -10.97 -33.06
N ALA A 27 -16.88 -10.40 -32.24
CA ALA A 27 -16.55 -8.99 -32.34
C ALA A 27 -15.98 -8.70 -33.74
N PRO A 28 -16.38 -7.59 -34.39
CA PRO A 28 -15.87 -7.24 -35.71
C PRO A 28 -14.33 -7.11 -35.68
N PRO A 29 -13.61 -7.55 -36.72
CA PRO A 29 -12.16 -7.45 -36.77
C PRO A 29 -11.73 -5.98 -36.64
N ARG A 30 -10.78 -5.70 -35.74
CA ARG A 30 -10.22 -4.36 -35.54
C ARG A 30 -9.70 -3.81 -36.88
N PRO A 31 -9.93 -2.53 -37.20
CA PRO A 31 -9.30 -1.90 -38.35
C PRO A 31 -7.77 -2.06 -38.28
N PRO A 32 -7.08 -2.30 -39.41
CA PRO A 32 -5.63 -2.34 -39.43
C PRO A 32 -5.08 -0.99 -38.97
N LEU A 33 -4.11 -1.03 -38.05
CA LEU A 33 -3.36 0.15 -37.63
C LEU A 33 -2.77 0.84 -38.87
N PRO A 34 -2.91 2.17 -39.02
CA PRO A 34 -2.23 2.90 -40.08
C PRO A 34 -0.73 2.58 -40.02
N GLY A 35 -0.20 2.07 -41.13
CA GLY A 35 1.11 1.45 -41.21
C GLY A 35 2.25 2.29 -40.61
N GLY A 36 3.12 1.60 -39.88
CA GLY A 36 4.35 2.16 -39.34
C GLY A 36 4.78 1.38 -38.11
N GLU A 37 5.56 0.32 -38.31
CA GLU A 37 6.34 -0.35 -37.26
C GLU A 37 7.21 0.67 -36.52
N LYS A 38 6.66 1.21 -35.44
CA LYS A 38 7.39 1.77 -34.32
C LYS A 38 6.40 1.77 -33.18
N ALA A 39 6.57 0.83 -32.26
CA ALA A 39 6.01 1.00 -30.93
C ALA A 39 6.31 2.45 -30.49
N PRO A 40 5.35 3.17 -29.89
CA PRO A 40 5.64 4.50 -29.36
C PRO A 40 6.91 4.38 -28.50
N PRO A 41 7.88 5.30 -28.65
CA PRO A 41 9.13 5.21 -27.91
C PRO A 41 8.81 4.99 -26.43
N PRO A 42 9.54 4.10 -25.74
CA PRO A 42 9.32 3.88 -24.33
C PRO A 42 9.34 5.24 -23.66
N ARG A 43 8.25 5.56 -22.95
CA ARG A 43 8.14 6.82 -22.21
C ARG A 43 9.42 6.93 -21.37
N PRO A 44 10.17 8.05 -21.44
CA PRO A 44 11.36 8.21 -20.62
C PRO A 44 10.96 7.92 -19.17
N PRO A 45 11.79 7.16 -18.42
CA PRO A 45 11.51 6.91 -17.03
C PRO A 45 11.29 8.26 -16.33
N PRO A 46 10.25 8.39 -15.50
CA PRO A 46 10.09 9.58 -14.68
C PRO A 46 11.42 9.87 -13.97
N PRO A 47 11.86 11.13 -13.84
CA PRO A 47 13.04 11.44 -13.04
C PRO A 47 12.76 10.99 -11.60
N GLU A 48 13.47 9.94 -11.20
CA GLU A 48 13.33 9.20 -9.95
C GLU A 48 14.51 9.57 -9.03
N THR A 49 14.41 10.71 -8.33
CA THR A 49 15.47 11.16 -7.40
C THR A 49 15.37 10.52 -6.02
N ASP A 50 14.20 10.01 -5.62
CA ASP A 50 13.98 9.32 -4.34
C ASP A 50 14.52 7.87 -4.33
N ASP A 51 14.79 7.28 -5.49
CA ASP A 51 15.08 5.86 -5.60
C ASP A 51 16.54 5.50 -5.29
N GLU A 52 17.50 6.45 -5.27
CA GLU A 52 18.91 6.09 -5.04
C GLU A 52 19.21 5.62 -3.61
N GLU A 53 18.65 6.28 -2.60
CA GLU A 53 18.86 5.95 -1.18
C GLU A 53 18.06 4.69 -0.79
N GLU A 54 16.83 4.60 -1.30
CA GLU A 54 15.96 3.43 -1.17
C GLU A 54 16.58 2.20 -1.84
N THR A 55 17.13 2.36 -3.05
CA THR A 55 17.83 1.28 -3.75
C THR A 55 19.04 0.83 -2.97
N LYS A 56 19.90 1.74 -2.49
CA LYS A 56 21.10 1.35 -1.72
C LYS A 56 20.77 0.57 -0.44
N MET A 57 19.76 0.99 0.30
CA MET A 57 19.43 0.36 1.60
C MET A 57 18.71 -0.98 1.46
N PHE A 58 17.95 -1.19 0.38
CA PHE A 58 17.19 -2.41 0.12
C PHE A 58 17.73 -3.25 -1.06
N SER A 59 18.96 -2.97 -1.53
CA SER A 59 19.64 -3.76 -2.57
C SER A 59 19.89 -5.20 -2.14
N GLU A 60 20.21 -5.39 -0.85
CA GLU A 60 20.59 -6.67 -0.28
C GLU A 60 19.39 -7.35 0.36
N VAL A 61 19.23 -8.65 0.11
CA VAL A 61 18.19 -9.45 0.77
C VAL A 61 18.51 -9.52 2.26
N PRO A 62 17.57 -9.13 3.16
CA PRO A 62 17.79 -9.21 4.59
C PRO A 62 18.13 -10.65 5.01
N GLN A 63 19.17 -10.80 5.83
CA GLN A 63 19.51 -12.09 6.40
C GLN A 63 18.46 -12.53 7.45
N PRO A 64 18.22 -13.84 7.66
CA PRO A 64 17.22 -14.32 8.62
C PRO A 64 17.46 -13.86 10.08
N ASN A 65 18.71 -13.56 10.42
CA ASN A 65 19.10 -13.01 11.73
C ASN A 65 18.79 -11.51 11.90
N GLN A 66 18.16 -10.86 10.91
CA GLN A 66 17.77 -9.45 10.97
C GLN A 66 16.24 -9.27 10.84
N PRO A 67 15.46 -9.70 11.83
CA PRO A 67 14.00 -9.72 11.72
C PRO A 67 13.35 -8.32 11.61
N ILE A 68 13.96 -7.27 12.17
CA ILE A 68 13.49 -5.88 12.00
C ILE A 68 13.74 -5.42 10.55
N MET A 69 14.93 -5.66 10.01
CA MET A 69 15.25 -5.37 8.60
C MET A 69 14.32 -6.12 7.65
N MET A 70 13.99 -7.38 7.94
CA MET A 70 13.04 -8.16 7.16
C MET A 70 11.63 -7.54 7.17
N ALA A 71 11.18 -7.00 8.32
CA ALA A 71 9.91 -6.28 8.42
C ALA A 71 9.93 -4.98 7.57
N ALA A 72 11.03 -4.22 7.65
CA ALA A 72 11.25 -3.00 6.87
C ALA A 72 11.21 -3.28 5.37
N HIS A 73 11.99 -4.27 4.92
CA HIS A 73 12.02 -4.72 3.53
C HIS A 73 10.63 -5.22 3.08
N GLY A 74 9.90 -5.93 3.93
CA GLY A 74 8.54 -6.37 3.65
C GLY A 74 7.57 -5.20 3.38
N LEU A 75 7.66 -4.11 4.14
CA LEU A 75 6.89 -2.89 3.86
C LEU A 75 7.37 -2.23 2.57
N HIS A 76 8.68 -2.06 2.40
CA HIS A 76 9.27 -1.47 1.20
C HIS A 76 8.82 -2.17 -0.09
N GLN A 77 8.84 -3.51 -0.13
CA GLN A 77 8.38 -4.29 -1.28
C GLN A 77 6.91 -4.05 -1.64
N GLU A 78 6.06 -3.82 -0.65
CA GLU A 78 4.63 -3.51 -0.86
C GLU A 78 4.44 -2.11 -1.48
N VAL A 79 5.22 -1.13 -1.01
CA VAL A 79 5.03 0.29 -1.37
C VAL A 79 5.85 0.73 -2.56
N LYS A 80 6.98 0.07 -2.87
CA LYS A 80 7.88 0.44 -3.96
C LYS A 80 7.24 0.38 -5.34
N GLN A 81 6.23 -0.45 -5.52
CA GLN A 81 5.51 -0.56 -6.80
C GLN A 81 4.66 0.69 -7.09
N TRP A 82 4.40 1.53 -6.09
CA TRP A 82 3.56 2.72 -6.20
C TRP A 82 4.39 4.00 -6.32
N SER A 83 3.94 4.92 -7.17
CA SER A 83 4.45 6.28 -7.22
C SER A 83 4.05 7.06 -5.95
N SER A 84 5.01 7.74 -5.33
CA SER A 84 4.76 8.69 -4.22
C SER A 84 4.19 10.02 -4.69
N ARG A 85 4.32 10.36 -5.99
CA ARG A 85 3.77 11.59 -6.56
C ARG A 85 2.26 11.66 -6.38
N ASP A 86 1.80 12.71 -5.71
CA ASP A 86 0.40 12.93 -5.34
C ASP A 86 -0.18 11.79 -4.46
N ASN A 87 0.65 11.13 -3.65
CA ASN A 87 0.23 10.07 -2.74
C ASN A 87 1.06 10.06 -1.45
N GLU A 88 0.65 10.92 -0.51
CA GLU A 88 1.32 11.08 0.78
C GLU A 88 1.29 9.80 1.64
N ILE A 89 0.30 8.92 1.46
CA ILE A 89 0.28 7.61 2.16
C ILE A 89 1.48 6.76 1.74
N ILE A 90 1.76 6.71 0.44
CA ILE A 90 2.92 5.98 -0.10
C ILE A 90 4.22 6.65 0.31
N ALA A 91 4.30 7.98 0.25
CA ALA A 91 5.49 8.73 0.67
C ALA A 91 5.82 8.46 2.16
N ALA A 92 4.83 8.57 3.05
CA ALA A 92 5.00 8.28 4.48
C ALA A 92 5.37 6.81 4.72
N ALA A 93 4.74 5.86 4.04
CA ALA A 93 5.05 4.44 4.20
C ALA A 93 6.45 4.07 3.69
N LYS A 94 6.93 4.69 2.60
CA LYS A 94 8.34 4.55 2.14
C LYS A 94 9.32 5.08 3.18
N LYS A 95 9.05 6.27 3.73
CA LYS A 95 9.83 6.85 4.83
C LYS A 95 9.87 5.93 6.05
N MET A 96 8.74 5.31 6.42
CA MET A 96 8.68 4.34 7.50
C MET A 96 9.57 3.12 7.25
N ALA A 97 9.61 2.60 6.02
CA ALA A 97 10.47 1.46 5.69
C ALA A 97 11.96 1.81 5.87
N LEU A 98 12.40 2.97 5.36
CA LEU A 98 13.78 3.45 5.53
C LEU A 98 14.15 3.63 7.00
N LEU A 99 13.30 4.30 7.77
CA LEU A 99 13.52 4.48 9.20
C LEU A 99 13.52 3.14 9.96
N MET A 100 12.68 2.18 9.58
CA MET A 100 12.67 0.85 10.19
C MET A 100 13.95 0.05 9.87
N ALA A 101 14.49 0.20 8.66
CA ALA A 101 15.78 -0.35 8.29
C ALA A 101 16.92 0.26 9.12
N GLN A 102 16.90 1.59 9.32
CA GLN A 102 17.83 2.29 10.21
C GLN A 102 17.68 1.83 11.68
N LEU A 103 16.46 1.66 12.17
CA LEU A 103 16.21 1.12 13.51
C LEU A 103 16.85 -0.26 13.68
N SER A 104 16.77 -1.12 12.66
CA SER A 104 17.40 -2.44 12.69
C SER A 104 18.92 -2.36 12.88
N GLN A 105 19.60 -1.37 12.30
CA GLN A 105 21.05 -1.17 12.48
C GLN A 105 21.35 -0.68 13.91
N LEU A 106 20.59 0.33 14.38
CA LEU A 106 20.77 0.93 15.70
C LEU A 106 20.53 -0.07 16.85
N VAL A 107 19.57 -0.98 16.71
CA VAL A 107 19.27 -2.03 17.71
C VAL A 107 20.41 -3.05 17.86
N ARG A 108 21.20 -3.26 16.80
CA ARG A 108 22.41 -4.10 16.82
C ARG A 108 23.67 -3.36 17.28
N GLY A 109 23.55 -2.08 17.64
CA GLY A 109 24.69 -1.24 18.01
C GLY A 109 25.54 -0.80 16.81
N GLU A 110 25.07 -0.99 15.57
CA GLU A 110 25.78 -0.59 14.36
C GLU A 110 25.50 0.89 14.07
N GLY A 111 26.54 1.74 14.13
CA GLY A 111 26.51 3.06 13.51
C GLY A 111 25.68 4.16 14.20
N GLY A 112 25.38 4.05 15.50
CA GLY A 112 24.70 5.13 16.21
C GLY A 112 24.66 5.02 17.74
N THR A 113 24.13 6.05 18.37
CA THR A 113 24.05 6.19 19.83
C THR A 113 22.67 5.82 20.38
N LYS A 114 22.56 5.68 21.71
CA LYS A 114 21.27 5.55 22.42
C LYS A 114 20.28 6.65 22.03
N LYS A 115 20.77 7.87 21.78
CA LYS A 115 19.94 9.02 21.38
C LYS A 115 19.40 8.83 19.97
N ASP A 116 20.22 8.31 19.06
CA ASP A 116 19.83 8.07 17.66
C ASP A 116 18.76 6.97 17.57
N LEU A 117 18.87 5.91 18.38
CA LEU A 117 17.84 4.87 18.49
C LEU A 117 16.49 5.46 18.91
N ILE A 118 16.48 6.28 19.97
CA ILE A 118 15.25 6.92 20.47
C ILE A 118 14.70 7.91 19.44
N ALA A 119 15.55 8.70 18.78
CA ALA A 119 15.14 9.64 17.75
C ALA A 119 14.52 8.91 16.53
N CYS A 120 15.14 7.82 16.09
CA CYS A 120 14.63 6.99 15.01
C CYS A 120 13.24 6.42 15.35
N ALA A 121 13.05 5.90 16.56
CA ALA A 121 11.75 5.39 17.00
C ALA A 121 10.65 6.48 17.04
N LYS A 122 11.00 7.71 17.42
CA LYS A 122 10.08 8.85 17.37
C LYS A 122 9.71 9.20 15.93
N ALA A 123 10.68 9.26 15.03
CA ALA A 123 10.44 9.54 13.62
C ALA A 123 9.55 8.47 12.96
N ILE A 124 9.71 7.19 13.32
CA ILE A 124 8.82 6.11 12.86
C ILE A 124 7.40 6.32 13.40
N ALA A 125 7.25 6.67 14.67
CA ALA A 125 5.94 6.92 15.27
C ALA A 125 5.23 8.11 14.61
N GLU A 126 5.93 9.21 14.37
CA GLU A 126 5.40 10.40 13.67
C GLU A 126 4.95 10.06 12.25
N ALA A 127 5.77 9.33 11.47
CA ALA A 127 5.37 8.88 10.14
C ALA A 127 4.18 7.90 10.17
N SER A 128 4.07 7.07 11.21
CA SER A 128 2.91 6.18 11.39
C SER A 128 1.61 6.93 11.73
N GLU A 129 1.73 8.04 12.47
CA GLU A 129 0.61 8.94 12.77
C GLU A 129 0.13 9.64 11.50
N GLU A 130 1.05 10.07 10.63
CA GLU A 130 0.74 10.64 9.31
C GLU A 130 -0.02 9.65 8.42
N VAL A 131 0.44 8.40 8.30
CA VAL A 131 -0.29 7.33 7.58
C VAL A 131 -1.70 7.15 8.14
N THR A 132 -1.83 7.14 9.47
CA THR A 132 -3.13 6.97 10.14
C THR A 132 -4.07 8.15 9.85
N GLN A 133 -3.56 9.37 9.88
CA GLN A 133 -4.35 10.58 9.63
C GLN A 133 -4.86 10.61 8.19
N LEU A 134 -3.97 10.38 7.22
CA LEU A 134 -4.31 10.33 5.80
C LEU A 134 -5.32 9.21 5.50
N ALA A 135 -5.16 8.04 6.12
CA ALA A 135 -6.11 6.93 5.99
C ALA A 135 -7.51 7.30 6.53
N LYS A 136 -7.58 8.01 7.67
CA LYS A 136 -8.85 8.48 8.24
C LYS A 136 -9.52 9.52 7.35
N ASP A 137 -8.75 10.45 6.78
CA ASP A 137 -9.29 11.46 5.86
C ASP A 137 -9.81 10.81 4.56
N LEU A 138 -9.08 9.84 4.02
CA LEU A 138 -9.57 9.03 2.90
C LEU A 138 -10.85 8.26 3.25
N ALA A 139 -10.93 7.68 4.45
CA ALA A 139 -12.10 6.95 4.90
C ALA A 139 -13.34 7.85 5.02
N ARG A 140 -13.19 9.12 5.42
CA ARG A 140 -14.28 10.10 5.49
C ARG A 140 -14.90 10.37 4.12
N GLU A 141 -14.07 10.42 3.09
CA GLU A 141 -14.51 10.69 1.71
C GLU A 141 -14.94 9.43 0.95
N CYS A 142 -14.76 8.24 1.54
CA CYS A 142 -15.19 6.97 0.98
C CYS A 142 -16.72 6.81 1.10
N THR A 143 -17.36 6.63 -0.06
CA THR A 143 -18.80 6.42 -0.20
C THR A 143 -19.24 4.99 0.16
N ASP A 144 -18.34 4.01 0.00
CA ASP A 144 -18.64 2.62 0.33
C ASP A 144 -18.47 2.36 1.83
N LYS A 145 -19.58 2.02 2.50
CA LYS A 145 -19.61 1.81 3.95
C LYS A 145 -18.67 0.68 4.39
N ARG A 146 -18.61 -0.42 3.65
CA ARG A 146 -17.79 -1.58 4.01
C ARG A 146 -16.32 -1.25 3.88
N MET A 147 -15.92 -0.60 2.79
CA MET A 147 -14.53 -0.19 2.57
C MET A 147 -14.08 0.84 3.59
N ARG A 148 -14.93 1.83 3.91
CA ARG A 148 -14.69 2.80 4.98
C ARG A 148 -14.48 2.13 6.34
N THR A 149 -15.37 1.23 6.74
CA THR A 149 -15.23 0.52 8.03
C THR A 149 -13.95 -0.32 8.07
N ASN A 150 -13.63 -1.03 6.99
CA ASN A 150 -12.40 -1.80 6.91
C ASN A 150 -11.16 -0.89 7.07
N LEU A 151 -11.10 0.22 6.34
CA LEU A 151 -9.98 1.18 6.41
C LEU A 151 -9.80 1.77 7.82
N LEU A 152 -10.90 2.15 8.48
CA LEU A 152 -10.85 2.66 9.86
C LEU A 152 -10.34 1.59 10.83
N GLN A 153 -10.89 0.38 10.78
CA GLN A 153 -10.48 -0.71 11.67
C GLN A 153 -8.99 -1.04 11.53
N VAL A 154 -8.48 -1.09 10.28
CA VAL A 154 -7.07 -1.45 10.07
C VAL A 154 -6.10 -0.35 10.50
N CYS A 155 -6.46 0.93 10.39
CA CYS A 155 -5.57 2.04 10.75
C CYS A 155 -5.64 2.42 12.25
N GLU A 156 -6.73 2.13 12.95
CA GLU A 156 -6.91 2.49 14.37
C GLU A 156 -5.92 1.80 15.34
N ARG A 157 -5.33 0.68 14.94
CA ARG A 157 -4.29 -0.01 15.74
C ARG A 157 -2.91 0.65 15.66
N ILE A 158 -2.63 1.39 14.59
CA ILE A 158 -1.29 1.95 14.32
C ILE A 158 -0.80 2.87 15.47
N PRO A 159 -1.61 3.81 16.00
CA PRO A 159 -1.16 4.70 17.08
C PRO A 159 -0.73 3.96 18.36
N THR A 160 -1.44 2.89 18.71
CA THR A 160 -1.11 2.05 19.87
C THR A 160 0.23 1.36 19.67
N ILE A 161 0.45 0.75 18.50
CA ILE A 161 1.70 0.05 18.19
C ILE A 161 2.87 1.04 18.13
N GLY A 162 2.68 2.23 17.55
CA GLY A 162 3.69 3.29 17.51
C GLY A 162 4.05 3.84 18.89
N THR A 163 3.09 3.92 19.81
CA THR A 163 3.37 4.27 21.21
C THR A 163 4.22 3.21 21.90
N GLN A 164 3.88 1.93 21.71
CA GLN A 164 4.67 0.81 22.22
C GLN A 164 6.09 0.81 21.63
N LEU A 165 6.26 1.13 20.35
CA LEU A 165 7.57 1.24 19.70
C LEU A 165 8.47 2.24 20.44
N LYS A 166 7.95 3.42 20.79
CA LYS A 166 8.69 4.45 21.54
C LYS A 166 9.14 3.95 22.91
N ILE A 167 8.27 3.23 23.62
CA ILE A 167 8.57 2.66 24.95
C ILE A 167 9.65 1.58 24.83
N LEU A 168 9.43 0.58 23.98
CA LEU A 168 10.37 -0.55 23.78
C LEU A 168 11.73 -0.08 23.27
N SER A 169 11.75 0.93 22.40
CA SER A 169 13.00 1.55 21.93
C SER A 169 13.77 2.24 23.06
N THR A 170 13.06 2.86 24.00
CA THR A 170 13.69 3.46 25.19
C THR A 170 14.27 2.38 26.11
N VAL A 171 13.55 1.27 26.31
CA VAL A 171 14.04 0.10 27.07
C VAL A 171 15.27 -0.49 26.40
N LYS A 172 15.25 -0.71 25.08
CA LYS A 172 16.43 -1.20 24.35
C LYS A 172 17.61 -0.23 24.45
N ALA A 173 17.36 1.07 24.37
CA ALA A 173 18.42 2.08 24.49
C ALA A 173 19.12 2.04 25.85
N THR A 174 18.41 1.74 26.96
CA THR A 174 19.07 1.58 28.26
C THR A 174 20.02 0.38 28.26
N MET A 175 19.66 -0.69 27.54
CA MET A 175 20.41 -1.96 27.47
C MET A 175 21.60 -1.96 26.50
N LEU A 176 21.76 -0.95 25.63
CA LEU A 176 22.91 -0.86 24.70
C LEU A 176 24.30 -0.87 25.39
N GLY A 177 24.39 -0.63 26.70
CA GLY A 177 25.65 -0.74 27.48
C GLY A 177 25.91 -2.11 28.10
N ALA A 178 24.96 -3.04 28.01
CA ALA A 178 24.99 -4.38 28.58
C ALA A 178 24.54 -5.42 27.53
N GLN A 179 24.98 -5.24 26.28
CA GLN A 179 24.63 -6.10 25.16
C GLN A 179 24.98 -7.57 25.46
N GLY A 180 24.06 -8.47 25.12
CA GLY A 180 24.22 -9.91 25.32
C GLY A 180 23.75 -10.44 26.69
N SER A 181 23.19 -9.58 27.55
CA SER A 181 22.42 -10.06 28.72
C SER A 181 21.09 -10.68 28.30
N GLU A 182 20.51 -11.52 29.17
CA GLU A 182 19.16 -12.06 28.96
C GLU A 182 18.12 -10.93 28.83
N GLU A 183 18.24 -9.87 29.64
CA GLU A 183 17.38 -8.69 29.57
C GLU A 183 17.49 -7.94 28.23
N ASP A 184 18.69 -7.85 27.65
CA ASP A 184 18.91 -7.22 26.34
C ASP A 184 18.28 -8.05 25.20
N GLN A 185 18.38 -9.38 25.32
CA GLN A 185 17.78 -10.31 24.37
C GLN A 185 16.25 -10.22 24.41
N GLU A 186 15.64 -10.27 25.59
CA GLU A 186 14.18 -10.11 25.75
C GLU A 186 13.68 -8.76 25.23
N ALA A 187 14.37 -7.66 25.57
CA ALA A 187 14.02 -6.33 25.08
C ALA A 187 14.08 -6.26 23.54
N THR A 188 15.05 -6.95 22.94
CA THR A 188 15.18 -7.05 21.47
C THR A 188 14.01 -7.82 20.88
N GLU A 189 13.64 -8.96 21.45
CA GLU A 189 12.54 -9.79 20.97
C GLU A 189 11.19 -9.06 21.02
N MET A 190 10.92 -8.35 22.11
CA MET A 190 9.72 -7.51 22.22
C MET A 190 9.70 -6.42 21.14
N LEU A 191 10.84 -5.77 20.90
CA LEU A 191 10.96 -4.73 19.87
C LEU A 191 10.77 -5.29 18.46
N VAL A 192 11.28 -6.50 18.20
CA VAL A 192 11.08 -7.21 16.92
C VAL A 192 9.60 -7.47 16.68
N GLY A 193 8.89 -8.04 17.66
CA GLY A 193 7.46 -8.32 17.54
C GLY A 193 6.64 -7.05 17.30
N ASN A 194 6.98 -5.97 18.00
CA ASN A 194 6.33 -4.67 17.79
C ASN A 194 6.59 -4.09 16.38
N ALA A 195 7.84 -4.12 15.91
CA ALA A 195 8.21 -3.64 14.58
C ALA A 195 7.48 -4.40 13.46
N GLN A 196 7.42 -5.73 13.57
CA GLN A 196 6.69 -6.59 12.64
C GLN A 196 5.20 -6.24 12.59
N ASN A 197 4.57 -6.10 13.76
CA ASN A 197 3.16 -5.72 13.87
C ASN A 197 2.88 -4.34 13.27
N LEU A 198 3.79 -3.37 13.46
CA LEU A 198 3.67 -2.04 12.90
C LEU A 198 3.73 -2.07 11.37
N MET A 199 4.78 -2.68 10.81
CA MET A 199 4.96 -2.78 9.35
C MET A 199 3.79 -3.54 8.71
N GLN A 200 3.29 -4.59 9.36
CA GLN A 200 2.12 -5.33 8.88
C GLN A 200 0.84 -4.48 8.88
N SER A 201 0.59 -3.72 9.96
CA SER A 201 -0.57 -2.84 10.07
C SER A 201 -0.55 -1.72 9.03
N VAL A 202 0.63 -1.18 8.74
CA VAL A 202 0.82 -0.18 7.67
C VAL A 202 0.57 -0.78 6.30
N LYS A 203 1.11 -1.97 5.98
CA LYS A 203 0.82 -2.67 4.70
C LYS A 203 -0.68 -2.90 4.49
N GLU A 204 -1.38 -3.37 5.52
CA GLU A 204 -2.83 -3.58 5.46
C GLU A 204 -3.59 -2.28 5.26
N THR A 205 -3.13 -1.18 5.87
CA THR A 205 -3.70 0.15 5.69
C THR A 205 -3.48 0.68 4.27
N VAL A 206 -2.28 0.51 3.70
CA VAL A 206 -1.99 0.90 2.30
C VAL A 206 -2.92 0.15 1.34
N ARG A 207 -3.07 -1.17 1.48
CA ARG A 207 -3.97 -1.97 0.65
C ARG A 207 -5.45 -1.56 0.80
N ALA A 208 -5.88 -1.29 2.03
CA ALA A 208 -7.25 -0.83 2.29
C ALA A 208 -7.49 0.58 1.71
N ALA A 209 -6.48 1.46 1.78
CA ALA A 209 -6.53 2.81 1.22
C ALA A 209 -6.58 2.78 -0.31
N GLU A 210 -5.77 1.94 -0.95
CA GLU A 210 -5.84 1.69 -2.39
C GLU A 210 -7.26 1.31 -2.81
N ALA A 211 -7.84 0.30 -2.16
CA ALA A 211 -9.18 -0.13 -2.45
C ALA A 211 -10.20 1.01 -2.25
N ALA A 212 -10.16 1.68 -1.08
CA ALA A 212 -11.10 2.75 -0.74
C ALA A 212 -11.02 3.95 -1.72
N SER A 213 -9.84 4.22 -2.28
CA SER A 213 -9.62 5.33 -3.20
C SER A 213 -10.43 5.25 -4.50
N ILE A 214 -10.89 4.04 -4.87
CA ILE A 214 -11.74 3.81 -6.05
C ILE A 214 -13.18 4.32 -5.81
N LYS A 215 -13.60 4.44 -4.54
CA LYS A 215 -14.98 4.77 -4.12
C LYS A 215 -15.06 6.11 -3.38
N ILE A 216 -14.29 7.10 -3.84
CA ILE A 216 -14.26 8.44 -3.25
C ILE A 216 -15.34 9.33 -3.85
N ARG A 217 -15.90 10.22 -3.03
CA ARG A 217 -16.81 11.27 -3.49
C ARG A 217 -16.15 12.14 -4.56
N THR A 218 -16.86 12.38 -5.67
CA THR A 218 -16.35 13.15 -6.82
C THR A 218 -15.97 14.59 -6.49
N ASP A 219 -16.53 15.17 -5.43
CA ASP A 219 -16.31 16.54 -4.96
C ASP A 219 -15.28 16.67 -3.82
N ALA A 220 -14.70 15.56 -3.35
CA ALA A 220 -13.85 15.53 -2.16
C ALA A 220 -12.54 16.32 -2.28
N GLY A 221 -12.09 16.66 -3.49
CA GLY A 221 -10.80 17.33 -3.72
C GLY A 221 -9.55 16.49 -3.39
N ILE A 222 -9.70 15.39 -2.65
CA ILE A 222 -8.64 14.43 -2.35
C ILE A 222 -8.27 13.66 -3.63
N ARG A 223 -7.01 13.79 -4.05
CA ARG A 223 -6.45 13.07 -5.20
C ARG A 223 -5.26 12.22 -4.78
N LEU A 224 -5.50 11.17 -3.99
CA LEU A 224 -4.48 10.10 -3.85
C LEU A 224 -4.36 9.37 -5.18
N ARG A 225 -3.21 9.50 -5.82
CA ARG A 225 -2.95 8.90 -7.13
C ARG A 225 -2.27 7.53 -6.96
N TRP A 226 -2.99 6.46 -7.31
CA TRP A 226 -2.46 5.09 -7.32
C TRP A 226 -1.95 4.73 -8.72
N VAL A 227 -0.66 4.96 -8.95
CA VAL A 227 0.00 4.67 -10.24
C VAL A 227 1.17 3.73 -10.00
N ARG A 228 1.22 2.62 -10.76
CA ARG A 228 2.33 1.67 -10.72
C ARG A 228 3.57 2.26 -11.39
N LYS A 229 4.74 2.09 -10.76
CA LYS A 229 6.06 2.47 -11.33
C LYS A 229 6.48 1.52 -12.45
N GLN A 230 6.27 0.21 -12.27
CA GLN A 230 6.63 -0.83 -13.23
C GLN A 230 5.37 -1.29 -13.99
N PRO A 231 5.46 -1.50 -15.32
CA PRO A 231 4.38 -2.07 -16.11
C PRO A 231 4.00 -3.48 -15.61
N TRP A 232 2.71 -3.84 -15.73
CA TRP A 232 2.19 -5.12 -15.25
C TRP A 232 2.83 -6.38 -15.87
N TYR A 233 3.57 -6.23 -16.98
CA TYR A 233 4.15 -7.33 -17.76
C TYR A 233 5.63 -7.59 -17.42
N GLN A 234 6.21 -6.85 -16.46
CA GLN A 234 7.59 -7.02 -16.01
C GLN A 234 7.68 -7.83 -14.70
N TYR A 235 6.59 -8.48 -14.29
CA TYR A 235 6.50 -9.35 -13.11
C TYR A 235 6.41 -10.82 -13.47
#